data_AF-A0A518AGP8-F1
#
_entry.id   AF-A0A518AGP8-F1
#
_cell.length_a   1.000
_cell.length_b   1.000
_cell.length_c   1.000
_cell.angle_alpha   90.00
_cell.angle_beta   90.00
_cell.angle_gamma   90.00
#
_symmetry.space_group_name_H-M   'P 1'
#
loop_
_entity.id
_entity.type
_entity.pdbx_description
1 polymer ?
#
loop_
_entity_poly.entity_id
_entity_poly.type
_entity_poly.pdbx_seq_one_letter_code
_entity_poly.pdbx_strand_id
1 'polypeptide(L)'
;MRYSVTCECGAQLEVSATQAGSTLPCRRGDTVDVPTLSVLRKSAGQSAIPLNTVERIRAMIQSGELPNGEICPYSHRPANCTVYFHVQCERSWVRGGDNDTSATDILFILVIGWIGLLFSAFRSRPREEHGRETSIELPLRVSGNASAKIVSLRQQKKLNKLLREVPIYAELLKEFPDAKVQPLSFAECHSDSTVTSP
;
A
#
# COMPACT_ATOMS: atom_id res chain seq x y z
N MET A 1 17.07 -12.70 20.57
CA MET A 1 17.60 -13.18 19.27
C MET A 1 18.85 -12.37 18.95
N ARG A 2 19.86 -13.02 18.37
CA ARG A 2 21.13 -12.40 17.97
C ARG A 2 21.36 -12.63 16.48
N TYR A 3 22.02 -11.68 15.83
CA TYR A 3 22.35 -11.71 14.41
C TYR A 3 23.86 -11.50 14.24
N SER A 4 24.46 -12.09 13.22
CA SER A 4 25.88 -11.89 12.90
C SER A 4 26.05 -10.81 11.82
N VAL A 5 26.85 -9.78 12.10
CA VAL A 5 27.25 -8.75 11.13
C VAL A 5 28.75 -8.84 10.91
N THR A 6 29.18 -8.83 9.66
CA THR A 6 30.60 -8.85 9.29
C THR A 6 31.14 -7.43 9.26
N CYS A 7 32.17 -7.14 10.07
CA CYS A 7 32.92 -5.90 10.02
C CYS A 7 33.85 -5.89 8.80
N GLU A 8 34.23 -4.70 8.30
CA GLU A 8 35.25 -4.54 7.24
C GLU A 8 36.59 -5.20 7.57
N CYS A 9 36.93 -5.36 8.86
CA CYS A 9 38.13 -6.10 9.28
C CYS A 9 38.00 -7.63 9.17
N GLY A 10 36.84 -8.15 8.76
CA GLY A 10 36.53 -9.59 8.66
C GLY A 10 36.01 -10.22 9.95
N ALA A 11 35.99 -9.50 11.08
CA ALA A 11 35.44 -10.01 12.33
C ALA A 11 33.91 -10.10 12.28
N GLN A 12 33.33 -11.17 12.82
CA GLN A 12 31.90 -11.28 13.03
C GLN A 12 31.52 -10.66 14.39
N LEU A 13 30.56 -9.75 14.37
CA LEU A 13 29.98 -9.11 15.56
C LEU A 13 28.57 -9.66 15.78
N GLU A 14 28.31 -10.20 16.97
CA GLU A 14 26.94 -10.54 17.39
C GLU A 14 26.20 -9.28 17.82
N VAL A 15 25.06 -9.01 17.16
CA VAL A 15 24.19 -7.87 17.46
C VAL A 15 22.81 -8.34 17.91
N SER A 16 22.21 -7.65 18.87
CA SER A 16 20.82 -7.89 19.28
C SER A 16 19.84 -7.11 18.40
N ALA A 17 18.56 -7.48 18.43
CA ALA A 17 17.51 -6.74 17.73
C ALA A 17 17.39 -5.27 18.18
N THR A 18 17.74 -4.95 19.43
CA THR A 18 17.69 -3.59 19.99
C THR A 18 18.84 -2.71 19.52
N GLN A 19 19.88 -3.30 18.92
CA GLN A 19 21.04 -2.60 18.36
C GLN A 19 20.91 -2.38 16.84
N ALA A 20 19.80 -2.80 16.23
CA ALA A 20 19.61 -2.63 14.80
C ALA A 20 19.47 -1.14 14.42
N GLY A 21 20.19 -0.68 13.40
CA GLY A 21 20.24 0.73 13.00
C GLY A 21 21.09 1.62 13.93
N SER A 22 21.92 1.02 14.80
CA SER A 22 22.87 1.74 15.65
C SER A 22 24.30 1.53 15.16
N THR A 23 25.24 2.33 15.67
CA THR A 23 26.68 2.12 15.42
C THR A 23 27.32 1.43 16.63
N LEU A 24 28.12 0.39 16.39
CA LEU A 24 28.82 -0.36 17.44
C LEU A 24 30.34 -0.30 17.22
N PRO A 25 31.14 -0.13 18.30
CA PRO A 25 32.59 -0.18 18.18
C PRO A 25 33.06 -1.61 17.91
N CYS A 26 33.97 -1.76 16.94
CA CYS A 26 34.68 -2.99 16.65
C CYS A 26 35.93 -3.10 17.55
N ARG A 27 36.39 -4.33 17.81
CA ARG A 27 37.63 -4.58 18.57
C ARG A 27 38.88 -3.92 17.97
N ARG A 28 38.86 -3.64 16.67
CA ARG A 28 39.96 -2.95 15.97
C ARG A 28 40.00 -1.43 16.25
N GLY A 29 38.94 -0.87 16.83
CA GLY A 29 38.77 0.56 17.07
C GLY A 29 37.82 1.25 16.09
N ASP A 30 37.50 0.61 14.96
CA ASP A 30 36.58 1.15 13.95
C ASP A 30 35.12 1.04 14.41
N THR A 31 34.26 1.97 13.99
CA THR A 31 32.81 1.88 14.22
C THR A 31 32.12 1.15 13.07
N VAL A 32 31.28 0.16 13.38
CA VAL A 32 30.49 -0.59 12.42
C VAL A 32 29.05 -0.10 12.47
N ASP A 33 28.51 0.28 11.31
CA ASP A 33 27.09 0.60 11.20
C ASP A 33 26.27 -0.70 11.15
N VAL A 34 25.39 -0.89 12.14
CA VAL A 34 24.56 -2.09 12.24
C VAL A 34 23.34 -1.90 11.34
N PRO A 35 23.10 -2.81 10.37
CA PRO A 35 21.93 -2.72 9.50
C PRO A 35 20.61 -2.69 10.28
N THR A 36 19.55 -2.20 9.63
CA THR A 36 18.21 -2.22 10.20
C THR A 36 17.73 -3.64 10.49
N LEU A 37 16.77 -3.79 11.40
CA LEU A 37 16.31 -5.10 11.88
C LEU A 37 15.74 -5.98 10.76
N SER A 38 15.18 -5.36 9.72
CA SER A 38 14.68 -6.05 8.53
C SER A 38 15.82 -6.70 7.73
N VAL A 39 16.94 -6.01 7.55
CA VAL A 39 18.13 -6.55 6.85
C VAL A 39 18.76 -7.68 7.66
N LEU A 40 18.88 -7.52 8.98
CA LEU A 40 19.42 -8.56 9.87
C LEU A 40 18.58 -9.84 9.86
N ARG A 41 17.25 -9.73 9.84
CA ARG A 41 16.36 -10.89 9.70
C ARG A 41 16.54 -11.59 8.36
N LYS A 42 16.61 -10.80 7.28
CA LYS A 42 16.82 -11.30 5.91
C LYS A 42 18.15 -12.04 5.79
N SER A 43 19.25 -11.52 6.36
CA SER A 43 20.56 -12.19 6.32
C SER A 43 20.61 -13.46 7.16
N ALA A 44 19.81 -13.57 8.23
CA ALA A 44 19.70 -14.77 9.05
C ALA A 44 18.80 -15.86 8.44
N GLY A 45 18.30 -15.69 7.22
CA GLY A 45 17.35 -16.63 6.60
C GLY A 45 16.02 -16.73 7.34
N GLN A 46 15.79 -15.87 8.33
CA GLN A 46 14.48 -15.71 8.93
C GLN A 46 13.65 -14.98 7.89
N SER A 47 12.63 -15.67 7.35
CA SER A 47 11.62 -15.02 6.51
C SER A 47 11.23 -13.75 7.26
N ALA A 48 11.51 -12.59 6.64
CA ALA A 48 11.07 -11.30 7.15
C ALA A 48 9.61 -11.48 7.61
N ILE A 49 9.27 -10.91 8.78
CA ILE A 49 7.92 -10.86 9.39
C ILE A 49 6.86 -11.19 8.36
N PRO A 50 5.93 -12.15 8.60
CA PRO A 50 4.92 -12.53 7.61
C PRO A 50 4.41 -11.26 6.95
N LEU A 51 4.81 -11.05 5.69
CA LEU A 51 4.55 -9.80 5.00
C LEU A 51 3.04 -9.64 5.05
N ASN A 52 2.55 -8.49 5.51
CA ASN A 52 1.13 -8.18 5.38
C ASN A 52 0.73 -8.48 3.92
N THR A 53 -0.48 -8.96 3.67
CA THR A 53 -0.93 -9.28 2.31
C THR A 53 -0.64 -8.15 1.32
N VAL A 54 -0.77 -6.89 1.76
CA VAL A 54 -0.38 -5.68 1.01
C VAL A 54 1.10 -5.68 0.64
N GLU A 55 2.00 -5.94 1.58
CA GLU A 55 3.44 -5.95 1.32
C GLU A 55 3.86 -7.09 0.40
N ARG A 56 3.22 -8.27 0.54
CA ARG A 56 3.44 -9.41 -0.35
C ARG A 56 3.01 -9.08 -1.79
N ILE A 57 1.84 -8.45 -1.98
CA ILE A 57 1.39 -8.00 -3.30
C ILE A 57 2.35 -6.94 -3.88
N ARG A 58 2.80 -5.97 -3.07
CA ARG A 58 3.80 -4.98 -3.53
C ARG A 58 5.10 -5.64 -3.98
N ALA A 59 5.59 -6.62 -3.23
CA ALA A 59 6.79 -7.37 -3.61
C ALA A 59 6.58 -8.12 -4.95
N MET A 60 5.43 -8.76 -5.13
CA MET A 60 5.07 -9.41 -6.40
C MET A 60 5.07 -8.43 -7.57
N ILE A 61 4.41 -7.27 -7.42
CA ILE A 61 4.39 -6.21 -8.45
C ILE A 61 5.81 -5.71 -8.75
N GLN A 62 6.62 -5.46 -7.73
CA GLN A 62 8.01 -5.01 -7.90
C GLN A 62 8.89 -6.04 -8.60
N SER A 63 8.63 -7.34 -8.39
CA SER A 63 9.32 -8.43 -9.09
C SER A 63 8.82 -8.68 -10.52
N GLY A 64 7.74 -8.03 -10.94
CA GLY A 64 7.08 -8.28 -12.23
C GLY A 64 6.23 -9.56 -12.24
N GLU A 65 6.09 -10.24 -11.11
CA GLU A 65 5.21 -11.40 -10.93
C GLU A 65 3.76 -10.93 -10.76
N LEU A 66 3.09 -10.66 -11.88
CA LEU A 66 1.65 -10.40 -11.85
C LEU A 66 0.90 -11.66 -11.40
N PRO A 67 -0.14 -11.56 -10.54
CA PRO A 67 -0.86 -12.73 -10.12
C PRO A 67 -1.47 -13.45 -11.33
N ASN A 68 -1.06 -14.71 -11.46
CA ASN A 68 -1.19 -15.48 -12.69
C ASN A 68 -2.65 -15.67 -13.10
N GLY A 69 -2.92 -15.40 -14.37
CA GLY A 69 -4.18 -15.69 -15.04
C GLY A 69 -4.02 -15.51 -16.54
N GLU A 70 -3.78 -16.61 -17.26
CA GLU A 70 -3.89 -16.63 -18.73
C GLU A 70 -5.34 -16.43 -19.19
N ILE A 71 -6.29 -16.72 -18.29
CA ILE A 71 -7.72 -16.64 -18.53
C ILE A 71 -8.29 -15.45 -17.77
N CYS A 72 -9.04 -14.60 -18.47
CA CYS A 72 -9.73 -13.46 -17.90
C CYS A 72 -10.81 -13.93 -16.92
N PRO A 73 -10.81 -13.48 -15.64
CA PRO A 73 -11.81 -13.88 -14.65
C PRO A 73 -13.22 -13.35 -14.94
N TYR A 74 -13.35 -12.38 -15.86
CA TYR A 74 -14.65 -11.82 -16.24
C TYR A 74 -15.30 -12.55 -17.44
N SER A 75 -14.50 -12.86 -18.47
CA SER A 75 -15.00 -13.39 -19.75
C SER A 75 -14.63 -14.84 -20.01
N HIS A 76 -13.74 -15.42 -19.19
CA HIS A 76 -13.13 -16.75 -19.39
C HIS A 76 -12.41 -16.93 -20.73
N ARG A 77 -11.95 -15.83 -21.34
CA ARG A 77 -11.15 -15.82 -22.58
C ARG A 77 -9.68 -15.51 -22.28
N PRO A 78 -8.75 -15.74 -23.23
CA PRO A 78 -7.35 -15.35 -23.06
C PRO A 78 -7.19 -13.88 -22.63
N ALA A 79 -6.33 -13.65 -21.64
CA ALA A 79 -6.11 -12.35 -21.03
C ALA A 79 -4.88 -11.65 -21.65
N ASN A 80 -5.16 -10.72 -22.57
CA ASN A 80 -4.17 -9.95 -23.33
C ASN A 80 -4.05 -8.47 -22.88
N CYS A 81 -4.80 -8.06 -21.87
CA CYS A 81 -4.72 -6.73 -21.29
C CYS A 81 -4.59 -6.78 -19.77
N THR A 82 -4.06 -5.72 -19.18
CA THR A 82 -3.98 -5.51 -17.73
C THR A 82 -4.80 -4.29 -17.37
N VAL A 83 -5.73 -4.43 -16.43
CA VAL A 83 -6.49 -3.33 -15.83
C VAL A 83 -6.02 -3.16 -14.40
N TYR A 84 -5.67 -1.93 -14.03
CA TYR A 84 -5.24 -1.61 -12.68
C TYR A 84 -6.43 -1.17 -11.83
N PHE A 85 -6.45 -1.60 -10.56
CA PHE A 85 -7.42 -1.18 -9.58
C PHE A 85 -6.72 -0.45 -8.44
N HIS A 86 -7.20 0.74 -8.10
CA HIS A 86 -6.83 1.40 -6.87
C HIS A 86 -7.70 0.85 -5.73
N VAL A 87 -7.07 0.19 -4.75
CA VAL A 87 -7.74 -0.38 -3.57
C VAL A 87 -7.33 0.38 -2.32
N GLN A 88 -8.30 1.05 -1.70
CA GLN A 88 -8.14 1.75 -0.44
C GLN A 88 -8.52 0.80 0.71
N CYS A 89 -7.52 0.26 1.42
CA CYS A 89 -7.70 -0.77 2.45
C CYS A 89 -8.08 -0.18 3.81
N GLU A 90 -7.39 0.88 4.22
CA GLU A 90 -7.67 1.63 5.45
C GLU A 90 -7.79 3.11 5.13
N ARG A 91 -8.81 3.76 5.70
CA ARG A 91 -8.92 5.22 5.72
C ARG A 91 -8.37 5.71 7.04
N SER A 92 -7.41 6.64 7.01
CA SER A 92 -7.06 7.42 8.19
C SER A 92 -8.33 8.14 8.65
N TRP A 93 -8.75 7.86 9.89
CA TRP A 93 -9.90 8.54 10.45
C TRP A 93 -9.42 9.86 11.05
N VAL A 94 -9.68 10.95 10.35
CA VAL A 94 -9.37 12.28 10.87
C VAL A 94 -10.46 12.67 11.86
N ARG A 95 -10.18 12.53 13.15
CA ARG A 95 -11.04 13.01 14.24
C ARG A 95 -10.96 14.55 14.31
N GLY A 96 -11.61 15.24 13.40
CA GLY A 96 -11.62 16.71 13.41
C GLY A 96 -11.85 17.29 12.04
N GLY A 97 -13.10 17.61 11.74
CA GLY A 97 -13.44 18.24 10.47
C GLY A 97 -14.85 17.99 10.02
N ASP A 98 -15.81 17.87 10.93
CA ASP A 98 -17.08 18.50 10.60
C ASP A 98 -16.76 19.99 10.57
N ASN A 99 -16.68 20.56 9.36
CA ASN A 99 -16.85 22.00 9.13
C ASN A 99 -18.32 22.36 9.42
N ASP A 100 -18.82 21.89 10.55
CA ASP A 100 -19.97 22.49 11.19
C ASP A 100 -19.40 23.78 11.75
N THR A 101 -19.26 24.78 10.87
CA THR A 101 -19.29 26.19 11.25
C THR A 101 -20.60 26.34 11.98
N SER A 102 -20.54 26.00 13.26
CA SER A 102 -21.67 25.94 14.14
C SER A 102 -22.35 27.31 14.04
N ALA A 103 -23.68 27.36 14.02
CA ALA A 103 -24.38 28.65 13.93
C ALA A 103 -23.89 29.65 15.00
N THR A 104 -23.33 29.14 16.10
CA THR A 104 -22.58 29.88 17.12
C THR A 104 -21.33 30.59 16.61
N ASP A 105 -20.49 29.98 15.76
CA ASP A 105 -19.31 30.66 15.21
C ASP A 105 -19.69 31.83 14.31
N ILE A 106 -20.74 31.68 13.49
CA ILE A 106 -21.28 32.76 12.66
C ILE A 106 -21.85 33.89 13.53
N LEU A 107 -22.57 33.55 14.60
CA LEU A 107 -23.09 34.53 15.57
C LEU A 107 -21.95 35.27 16.28
N PHE A 108 -20.89 34.57 16.69
CA PHE A 108 -19.72 35.19 17.32
C PHE A 108 -19.00 36.16 16.38
N ILE A 109 -18.87 35.83 15.09
CA ILE A 109 -18.32 36.73 14.07
C ILE A 109 -19.22 37.97 13.90
N LEU A 110 -20.54 37.81 13.90
CA LEU A 110 -21.49 38.92 13.77
C LEU A 110 -21.50 39.85 14.99
N VAL A 111 -21.42 39.31 16.22
CA VAL A 111 -21.52 40.09 17.46
C VAL A 111 -20.18 40.72 17.85
N ILE A 112 -19.07 40.02 17.64
CA ILE A 112 -17.74 40.43 18.13
C ILE A 112 -16.82 40.92 16.99
N GLY A 113 -17.29 40.87 15.74
CA GLY A 113 -16.61 41.42 14.57
C GLY A 113 -15.26 40.74 14.30
N TRP A 114 -14.24 41.54 13.95
CA TRP A 114 -12.91 41.05 13.57
C TRP A 114 -12.18 40.30 14.70
N ILE A 115 -12.54 40.54 15.97
CA ILE A 115 -11.98 39.81 17.12
C ILE A 115 -12.47 38.35 17.12
N GLY A 116 -13.73 38.10 16.74
CA GLY A 116 -14.25 36.73 16.55
C GLY A 116 -13.51 35.98 15.44
N LEU A 117 -13.10 36.70 14.39
CA LEU A 117 -12.32 36.14 13.28
C LEU A 117 -10.91 35.73 13.71
N LEU A 118 -10.23 36.54 14.54
CA LEU A 118 -8.94 36.19 15.13
C LEU A 118 -9.02 34.97 16.05
N PHE A 119 -10.08 34.89 16.87
CA PHE A 119 -10.25 33.77 17.80
C PHE A 119 -10.56 32.45 17.08
N SER A 120 -11.35 32.51 16.00
CA SER A 120 -11.61 31.35 15.14
C SER A 120 -10.34 30.85 14.45
N ALA A 121 -9.52 31.77 13.93
CA ALA A 121 -8.24 31.41 13.32
C ALA A 121 -7.30 30.71 14.32
N PHE A 122 -7.26 31.15 15.58
CA PHE A 122 -6.48 30.53 16.65
C PHE A 122 -7.04 29.19 17.15
N ARG A 123 -8.30 28.88 16.89
CA ARG A 123 -8.95 27.63 17.33
C ARG A 123 -8.72 26.44 16.39
N SER A 124 -7.92 26.62 15.34
CA SER A 124 -7.49 25.56 14.41
C SER A 124 -6.69 24.50 15.17
N ARG A 125 -7.39 23.54 15.78
CA ARG A 125 -6.75 22.39 16.42
C ARG A 125 -5.99 21.61 15.34
N PRO A 126 -4.71 21.23 15.59
CA PRO A 126 -4.00 20.40 14.65
C PRO A 126 -4.82 19.13 14.41
N ARG A 127 -5.09 18.83 13.14
CA ARG A 127 -5.71 17.56 12.74
C ARG A 127 -4.75 16.44 13.11
N GLU A 128 -5.06 15.75 14.19
CA GLU A 128 -4.34 14.53 14.55
C GLU A 128 -4.80 13.40 13.62
N GLU A 129 -4.08 13.22 12.52
CA GLU A 129 -4.26 12.10 11.61
C GLU A 129 -3.73 10.82 12.28
N HIS A 130 -4.64 10.03 12.85
CA HIS A 130 -4.32 8.70 13.36
C HIS A 130 -4.58 7.66 12.26
N GLY A 131 -3.51 7.02 11.78
CA GLY A 131 -3.55 5.93 10.80
C GLY A 131 -2.77 6.26 9.53
N ARG A 132 -2.14 5.25 8.92
CA ARG A 132 -1.54 5.37 7.59
C ARG A 132 -2.61 5.04 6.57
N GLU A 133 -2.87 5.94 5.63
CA GLU A 133 -3.71 5.59 4.48
C GLU A 133 -3.01 4.47 3.69
N THR A 134 -3.58 3.28 3.77
CA THR A 134 -3.03 2.11 3.09
C THR A 134 -3.80 1.91 1.80
N SER A 135 -3.26 2.45 0.72
CA SER A 135 -3.71 2.15 -0.63
C SER A 135 -2.70 1.30 -1.39
N ILE A 136 -3.20 0.51 -2.34
CA ILE A 136 -2.40 -0.32 -3.22
C ILE A 136 -3.05 -0.39 -4.61
N GLU A 137 -2.21 -0.43 -5.64
CA GLU A 137 -2.64 -0.68 -7.01
C GLU A 137 -2.56 -2.17 -7.31
N LEU A 138 -3.65 -2.76 -7.80
CA LEU A 138 -3.76 -4.18 -8.10
C LEU A 138 -3.91 -4.37 -9.62
N PRO A 139 -2.92 -4.96 -10.29
CA PRO A 139 -3.04 -5.33 -11.70
C PRO A 139 -3.91 -6.58 -11.87
N LEU A 140 -4.87 -6.55 -12.77
CA LEU A 140 -5.69 -7.70 -13.13
C LEU A 140 -5.60 -7.97 -14.64
N ARG A 141 -5.18 -9.18 -14.99
CA ARG A 141 -5.17 -9.62 -16.39
C ARG A 141 -6.60 -9.92 -16.87
N VAL A 142 -7.00 -9.29 -17.97
CA VAL A 142 -8.33 -9.38 -18.57
C VAL A 142 -8.24 -9.46 -20.09
N SER A 143 -9.30 -9.94 -20.73
CA SER A 143 -9.42 -9.90 -22.19
C SER A 143 -9.71 -8.47 -22.67
N GLY A 144 -9.19 -8.07 -23.84
CA GLY A 144 -9.38 -6.72 -24.38
C GLY A 144 -10.83 -6.27 -24.53
N ASN A 145 -11.75 -7.18 -24.87
CA ASN A 145 -13.18 -6.85 -24.96
C ASN A 145 -13.83 -6.60 -23.59
N ALA A 146 -13.24 -7.14 -22.52
CA ALA A 146 -13.76 -7.01 -21.16
C ALA A 146 -13.22 -5.77 -20.44
N SER A 147 -12.06 -5.25 -20.82
CA SER A 147 -11.41 -4.14 -20.12
C SER A 147 -12.31 -2.90 -20.05
N ALA A 148 -12.87 -2.44 -21.18
CA ALA A 148 -13.78 -1.30 -21.23
C ALA A 148 -15.05 -1.50 -20.37
N LYS A 149 -15.58 -2.72 -20.34
CA LYS A 149 -16.74 -3.06 -19.53
C LYS A 149 -16.41 -3.07 -18.04
N ILE A 150 -15.21 -3.53 -17.66
CA ILE A 150 -14.75 -3.55 -16.27
C ILE A 150 -14.47 -2.13 -15.77
N VAL A 151 -13.80 -1.30 -16.56
CA VAL A 151 -13.50 0.11 -16.22
C VAL A 151 -14.79 0.92 -16.02
N SER A 152 -15.86 0.62 -16.76
CA SER A 152 -17.17 1.26 -16.58
C SER A 152 -18.00 0.72 -15.40
N LEU A 153 -17.57 -0.34 -14.70
CA LEU A 153 -18.29 -0.86 -13.54
C LEU A 153 -18.18 0.11 -12.35
N ARG A 154 -19.33 0.60 -11.88
CA ARG A 154 -19.44 1.41 -10.66
C ARG A 154 -19.78 0.59 -9.40
N GLN A 155 -20.27 -0.64 -9.58
CA GLN A 155 -20.80 -1.45 -8.48
C GLN A 155 -19.68 -2.17 -7.71
N GLN A 156 -19.40 -1.72 -6.48
CA GLN A 156 -18.37 -2.29 -5.59
C GLN A 156 -18.49 -3.80 -5.42
N LYS A 157 -19.72 -4.32 -5.24
CA LYS A 157 -19.95 -5.76 -5.07
C LYS A 157 -19.47 -6.60 -6.27
N LYS A 158 -19.60 -6.07 -7.50
CA LYS A 158 -19.14 -6.75 -8.71
C LYS A 158 -17.62 -6.69 -8.85
N LEU A 159 -17.02 -5.55 -8.51
CA LEU A 159 -15.56 -5.36 -8.49
C LEU A 159 -14.90 -6.29 -7.47
N ASN A 160 -15.43 -6.33 -6.23
CA ASN A 160 -14.94 -7.21 -5.18
C ASN A 160 -15.09 -8.68 -5.57
N LYS A 161 -16.21 -9.06 -6.20
CA LYS A 161 -16.39 -10.43 -6.71
C LYS A 161 -15.33 -10.78 -7.75
N LEU A 162 -15.06 -9.87 -8.69
CA LEU A 162 -14.07 -10.07 -9.74
C LEU A 162 -12.66 -10.24 -9.18
N LEU A 163 -12.25 -9.39 -8.23
CA LEU A 163 -10.93 -9.49 -7.61
C LEU A 163 -10.78 -10.76 -6.77
N ARG A 164 -11.85 -11.26 -6.13
CA ARG A 164 -11.83 -12.51 -5.36
C ARG A 164 -11.58 -13.77 -6.19
N GLU A 165 -11.72 -13.72 -7.51
CA GLU A 165 -11.34 -14.84 -8.39
C GLU A 165 -9.82 -15.09 -8.38
N VAL A 166 -9.02 -14.09 -8.00
CA VAL A 166 -7.57 -14.20 -7.85
C VAL A 166 -7.23 -14.49 -6.37
N PRO A 167 -6.57 -15.62 -6.04
CA PRO A 167 -6.39 -16.05 -4.64
C PRO A 167 -5.72 -15.00 -3.74
N ILE A 168 -4.65 -14.35 -4.22
CA ILE A 168 -3.92 -13.35 -3.42
C ILE A 168 -4.78 -12.10 -3.12
N TYR A 169 -5.66 -11.72 -4.04
CA TYR A 169 -6.59 -10.60 -3.86
C TYR A 169 -7.78 -10.99 -2.98
N ALA A 170 -8.20 -12.26 -2.99
CA ALA A 170 -9.19 -12.77 -2.06
C ALA A 170 -8.69 -12.71 -0.61
N GLU A 171 -7.41 -13.03 -0.37
CA GLU A 171 -6.76 -12.86 0.94
C GLU A 171 -6.74 -11.40 1.38
N LEU A 172 -6.39 -10.47 0.47
CA LEU A 172 -6.42 -9.03 0.74
C LEU A 172 -7.82 -8.55 1.15
N LEU A 173 -8.85 -8.93 0.39
CA LEU A 173 -10.23 -8.53 0.67
C LEU A 173 -10.84 -9.27 1.87
N LYS A 174 -10.21 -10.33 2.35
CA LYS A 174 -10.55 -10.99 3.62
C LYS A 174 -9.94 -10.24 4.80
N GLU A 175 -8.71 -9.75 4.66
CA GLU A 175 -8.03 -8.91 5.64
C GLU A 175 -8.69 -7.52 5.74
N PHE A 176 -9.14 -6.96 4.62
CA PHE A 176 -9.77 -5.64 4.51
C PHE A 176 -11.18 -5.72 3.90
N PRO A 177 -12.22 -6.14 4.66
CA PRO A 177 -13.57 -6.34 4.13
C PRO A 177 -14.26 -5.06 3.66
N ASP A 178 -13.89 -3.91 4.23
CA ASP A 178 -14.45 -2.59 3.92
C ASP A 178 -13.64 -1.83 2.85
N ALA A 179 -12.69 -2.49 2.21
CA ALA A 179 -11.85 -1.89 1.19
C ALA A 179 -12.68 -1.35 0.00
N LYS A 180 -12.33 -0.14 -0.46
CA LYS A 180 -12.95 0.48 -1.63
C LYS A 180 -12.11 0.22 -2.87
N VAL A 181 -12.73 -0.32 -3.90
CA VAL A 181 -12.08 -0.70 -5.15
C VAL A 181 -12.50 0.24 -6.26
N GLN A 182 -11.54 0.85 -6.95
CA GLN A 182 -11.79 1.75 -8.07
C GLN A 182 -10.95 1.31 -9.28
N PRO A 183 -11.55 1.04 -10.45
CA PRO A 183 -10.77 0.79 -11.64
C PRO A 183 -10.07 2.10 -12.07
N LEU A 184 -8.79 2.01 -12.43
CA LEU A 184 -8.10 3.09 -13.10
C LEU A 184 -8.59 3.20 -14.55
N SER A 185 -8.58 4.42 -15.09
CA SER A 185 -9.20 4.73 -16.39
C SER A 185 -8.46 4.17 -17.60
N PHE A 186 -7.24 3.65 -17.41
CA PHE A 186 -6.42 3.10 -18.49
C PHE A 186 -6.26 1.59 -18.33
N ALA A 187 -6.30 0.89 -19.47
CA ALA A 187 -5.97 -0.53 -19.58
C ALA A 187 -4.75 -0.65 -20.48
N GLU A 188 -3.75 -1.40 -20.03
CA GLU A 188 -2.55 -1.69 -20.81
C GLU A 188 -2.80 -2.99 -21.58
N CYS A 189 -3.10 -2.86 -22.88
CA CYS A 189 -3.24 -4.00 -23.77
C CYS A 189 -1.93 -4.21 -24.52
N HIS A 190 -1.29 -5.35 -24.33
CA HIS A 190 -0.22 -5.75 -25.23
C HIS A 190 -0.90 -6.22 -26.52
N SER A 191 -0.84 -5.39 -27.57
CA SER A 191 -1.11 -5.86 -28.91
C SER A 191 -0.04 -6.90 -29.21
N ASP A 192 -0.39 -8.17 -29.28
CA ASP A 192 0.48 -9.24 -29.78
C ASP A 192 0.85 -8.92 -31.23
N SER A 193 1.84 -8.04 -31.41
CA SER A 193 2.49 -7.81 -32.67
C SER A 193 3.36 -9.02 -32.93
N THR A 194 2.80 -9.97 -33.70
CA THR A 194 3.54 -10.89 -34.55
C THR A 194 4.60 -11.74 -33.84
N VAL A 195 4.18 -12.77 -33.12
CA VAL A 195 4.98 -14.00 -33.09
C VAL A 195 4.69 -14.72 -34.40
N THR A 196 5.38 -14.28 -35.47
CA THR A 196 5.50 -15.06 -36.70
C THR A 196 6.38 -16.25 -36.34
N SER A 197 5.75 -17.37 -35.96
CA SER A 197 6.44 -18.65 -35.85
C SER A 197 6.99 -19.03 -37.23
N PRO A 198 8.29 -19.37 -37.36
CA PRO A 198 8.89 -19.85 -38.60
C PRO A 198 8.37 -21.23 -39.02
#